data_AF-D7C1P9-F1
#
_entry.id   AF-D7C1P9-F1
#
_cell.length_a   1.000
_cell.length_b   1.000
_cell.length_c   1.000
_cell.angle_alpha   90.00
_cell.angle_beta   90.00
_cell.angle_gamma   90.00
#
_symmetry.space_group_name_H-M   'P 1'
#
loop_
_entity.id
_entity.type
_entity.pdbx_description
1 polymer ?
#
loop_
_entity_poly.entity_id
_entity_poly.type
_entity_poly.pdbx_seq_one_letter_code
_entity_poly.pdbx_strand_id
1 'polypeptide(L)'
;MRDGQTPEPGKVDRFLDVVRNAPGRVFVHGGAGVGRTGTMAAAYLVRTGEQTGPAATRRNLAVGPPSLEQIYYALTLTPDRAAQPPLPVVALSRLIDAPRRIWSRLW
;
A
#
# COMPACT_ATOMS: atom_id res chain seq x y z
N MET A 1 9.10 -2.81 3.86
CA MET A 1 7.92 -3.71 3.80
C MET A 1 8.25 -4.87 2.87
N ARG A 2 7.85 -6.10 3.20
CA ARG A 2 7.99 -7.25 2.27
C ARG A 2 6.87 -7.23 1.23
N ASP A 3 7.01 -8.04 0.19
CA ASP A 3 6.00 -8.09 -0.87
C ASP A 3 4.66 -8.67 -0.37
N GLY A 4 3.56 -8.05 -0.79
CA GLY A 4 2.21 -8.37 -0.33
C GLY A 4 1.96 -8.11 1.15
N GLN A 5 2.69 -7.20 1.78
CA GLN A 5 2.45 -6.71 3.15
C GLN A 5 2.16 -5.21 3.16
N THR A 6 1.60 -4.74 4.27
CA THR A 6 1.32 -3.31 4.52
C THR A 6 2.52 -2.62 5.19
N PRO A 7 2.70 -1.30 4.97
CA PRO A 7 3.71 -0.53 5.67
C PRO A 7 3.30 -0.33 7.13
N GLU A 8 4.26 -0.42 8.04
CA GLU A 8 4.07 0.06 9.41
C GLU A 8 3.85 1.59 9.42
N PRO A 9 3.11 2.14 10.40
CA PRO A 9 2.81 3.58 10.46
C PRO A 9 4.06 4.47 10.36
N GLY A 10 5.12 4.16 11.11
CA GLY A 10 6.37 4.94 11.06
C GLY A 10 7.09 4.94 9.70
N LYS A 11 6.83 3.92 8.84
CA LYS A 11 7.35 3.92 7.46
C LYS A 11 6.55 4.86 6.55
N VAL A 12 5.25 5.03 6.81
CA VAL A 12 4.41 6.00 6.11
C VAL A 12 4.83 7.41 6.50
N ASP A 13 5.01 7.68 7.80
CA ASP A 13 5.38 9.02 8.26
C ASP A 13 6.76 9.43 7.70
N ARG A 14 7.75 8.54 7.78
CA ARG A 14 9.06 8.77 7.16
C ARG A 14 8.97 9.04 5.66
N PHE A 15 8.08 8.35 4.95
CA PHE A 15 7.87 8.58 3.53
C PHE A 15 7.23 9.94 3.24
N LEU A 16 6.21 10.33 4.02
CA LEU A 16 5.59 11.65 3.90
C LEU A 16 6.59 12.76 4.18
N ASP A 17 7.49 12.56 5.13
CA ASP A 17 8.58 13.51 5.40
C ASP A 17 9.53 13.63 4.21
N VAL A 18 9.90 12.51 3.56
CA VAL A 18 10.71 12.55 2.34
C VAL A 18 10.00 13.31 1.22
N VAL A 19 8.71 13.05 1.00
CA VAL A 19 7.93 13.73 -0.05
C VAL A 19 7.80 15.22 0.22
N ARG A 20 7.53 15.60 1.48
CA ARG A 20 7.38 17.01 1.89
C ARG A 20 8.66 17.83 1.70
N ASN A 21 9.81 17.20 1.93
CA ASN A 21 11.12 17.87 1.85
C ASN A 21 11.79 17.73 0.48
N ALA A 22 11.16 17.06 -0.49
CA ALA A 22 11.72 16.93 -1.82
C ALA A 22 11.58 18.27 -2.59
N PRO A 23 12.65 18.79 -3.23
CA PRO A 23 12.59 20.02 -4.01
C PRO A 23 11.82 19.86 -5.33
N GLY A 24 11.33 18.66 -5.64
CA GLY A 24 10.67 18.33 -6.89
C GLY A 24 9.86 17.03 -6.78
N ARG A 25 9.48 16.47 -7.94
CA ARG A 25 8.63 15.28 -8.01
C ARG A 25 9.32 14.05 -7.43
N VAL A 26 8.58 13.28 -6.63
CA VAL A 26 9.04 12.00 -6.09
C VAL A 26 8.44 10.86 -6.90
N PHE A 27 9.30 10.03 -7.48
CA PHE A 27 8.90 8.78 -8.11
C PHE A 27 9.01 7.62 -7.11
N VAL A 28 7.89 6.97 -6.83
CA VAL A 28 7.80 5.86 -5.87
C VAL A 28 7.67 4.56 -6.64
N HIS A 29 8.48 3.55 -6.30
CA HIS A 29 8.38 2.24 -6.91
C HIS A 29 8.58 1.09 -5.92
N GLY A 30 8.17 -0.09 -6.34
CA GLY A 30 8.45 -1.38 -5.72
C GLY A 30 9.06 -2.30 -6.78
N GLY A 31 8.85 -3.61 -6.65
CA GLY A 31 9.26 -4.56 -7.70
C GLY A 31 8.42 -4.38 -8.98
N ALA A 32 7.12 -4.63 -8.87
CA ALA A 32 6.20 -4.59 -10.02
C ALA A 32 5.37 -3.30 -10.15
N GLY A 33 5.61 -2.29 -9.29
CA GLY A 33 4.83 -1.04 -9.34
C GLY A 33 3.37 -1.12 -8.84
N VAL A 34 2.90 -2.29 -8.39
CA VAL A 34 1.49 -2.50 -7.97
C VAL A 34 1.30 -2.39 -6.46
N GLY A 35 1.63 -3.45 -5.70
CA GLY A 35 1.25 -3.56 -4.28
C GLY A 35 1.91 -2.54 -3.36
N ARG A 36 3.23 -2.64 -3.23
CA ARG A 36 4.03 -1.76 -2.35
C ARG A 36 3.93 -0.30 -2.78
N THR A 37 4.11 -0.03 -4.08
CA THR A 37 3.96 1.31 -4.65
C THR A 37 2.58 1.89 -4.39
N GLY A 38 1.53 1.16 -4.78
CA GLY A 38 0.15 1.61 -4.61
C GLY A 38 -0.20 1.84 -3.15
N THR A 39 0.31 1.02 -2.23
CA THR A 39 0.05 1.21 -0.80
C THR A 39 0.65 2.51 -0.27
N MET A 40 1.88 2.84 -0.67
CA MET A 40 2.52 4.11 -0.28
C MET A 40 1.85 5.30 -0.98
N ALA A 41 1.49 5.17 -2.27
CA ALA A 41 0.78 6.20 -3.01
C ALA A 41 -0.62 6.49 -2.43
N ALA A 42 -1.37 5.45 -2.04
CA ALA A 42 -2.64 5.61 -1.36
C ALA A 42 -2.48 6.28 0.00
N ALA A 43 -1.46 5.88 0.78
CA ALA A 43 -1.16 6.53 2.05
C ALA A 43 -0.84 8.03 1.86
N TYR A 44 -0.07 8.40 0.85
CA TYR A 44 0.15 9.80 0.50
C TYR A 44 -1.16 10.52 0.19
N LEU A 45 -1.92 10.03 -0.80
CA LEU A 45 -3.15 10.67 -1.26
C LEU A 45 -4.18 10.88 -0.14
N VAL A 46 -4.28 9.93 0.79
CA VAL A 46 -5.24 10.05 1.90
C VAL A 46 -4.71 10.95 3.01
N ARG A 47 -3.44 10.81 3.39
CA ARG A 47 -2.84 11.60 4.49
C ARG A 47 -2.65 13.07 4.11
N THR A 48 -2.55 13.41 2.83
CA THR A 48 -2.53 14.80 2.33
C THR A 48 -3.93 15.35 2.02
N GLY A 49 -4.99 14.55 2.20
CA GLY A 49 -6.37 14.95 1.91
C GLY A 49 -6.71 15.04 0.42
N GLU A 50 -5.83 14.59 -0.47
CA GLU A 50 -6.09 14.58 -1.91
C GLU A 50 -7.17 13.57 -2.32
N GLN A 51 -7.34 12.47 -1.57
CA GLN A 51 -8.35 11.44 -1.82
C GLN A 51 -8.85 10.77 -0.53
N THR A 52 -9.97 10.05 -0.64
CA THR A 52 -10.42 9.10 0.37
C THR A 52 -9.78 7.72 0.16
N GLY A 53 -9.77 6.86 1.20
CA GLY A 53 -9.30 5.48 1.10
C GLY A 53 -9.92 4.68 -0.06
N PRO A 54 -11.26 4.67 -0.22
CA PRO A 54 -11.91 4.03 -1.36
C PRO A 54 -11.48 4.55 -2.73
N ALA A 55 -11.34 5.88 -2.87
CA ALA A 55 -10.92 6.48 -4.14
C ALA A 55 -9.46 6.14 -4.48
N ALA A 56 -8.57 6.18 -3.49
CA ALA A 56 -7.18 5.76 -3.62
C ALA A 56 -7.05 4.26 -3.95
N THR A 57 -7.89 3.42 -3.35
CA THR A 57 -7.96 1.98 -3.64
C THR A 57 -8.35 1.72 -5.09
N ARG A 58 -9.38 2.42 -5.59
CA ARG A 58 -9.80 2.30 -7.00
C ARG A 58 -8.67 2.64 -7.97
N ARG A 59 -7.87 3.66 -7.66
CA ARG A 59 -6.69 4.03 -8.47
C ARG A 59 -5.63 2.94 -8.47
N ASN A 60 -5.33 2.37 -7.30
CA ASN A 60 -4.38 1.25 -7.20
C ASN A 60 -4.84 0.05 -8.04
N LEU A 61 -6.13 -0.30 -7.97
CA LEU A 61 -6.70 -1.41 -8.72
C LEU A 61 -6.63 -1.21 -10.25
N ALA A 62 -6.65 0.03 -10.73
CA ALA A 62 -6.49 0.32 -12.15
C ALA A 62 -5.08 0.01 -12.69
N VAL A 63 -4.06 -0.03 -11.81
CA VAL A 63 -2.68 -0.43 -12.17
C VAL A 63 -2.54 -1.95 -12.14
N GLY A 64 -3.22 -2.60 -11.19
CA GLY A 64 -3.28 -4.05 -11.06
C GLY A 64 -3.72 -4.46 -9.65
N PRO A 65 -4.14 -5.72 -9.46
CA PRO A 65 -4.59 -6.18 -8.15
C PRO A 65 -3.40 -6.30 -7.17
N PRO A 66 -3.39 -5.57 -6.05
CA PRO A 66 -2.46 -5.80 -4.96
C PRO A 66 -2.97 -6.96 -4.07
N SER A 67 -2.21 -7.32 -3.02
CA SER A 67 -2.65 -8.35 -2.06
C SER A 67 -3.90 -7.91 -1.29
N LEU A 68 -4.65 -8.86 -0.73
CA LEU A 68 -5.84 -8.56 0.07
C LEU A 68 -5.51 -7.69 1.30
N GLU A 69 -4.39 -7.94 1.98
CA GLU A 69 -3.88 -7.09 3.06
C GLU A 69 -3.76 -5.61 2.63
N GLN A 70 -3.27 -5.37 1.40
CA GLN A 70 -3.03 -4.03 0.87
C GLN A 70 -4.31 -3.35 0.36
N ILE A 71 -5.26 -4.13 -0.18
CA ILE A 71 -6.60 -3.62 -0.52
C ILE A 71 -7.31 -3.17 0.76
N TYR A 72 -7.33 -4.03 1.78
CA TYR A 72 -7.94 -3.70 3.07
C TYR A 72 -7.33 -2.45 3.70
N TYR A 73 -6.00 -2.38 3.71
CA TYR A 73 -5.29 -1.21 4.22
C TYR A 73 -5.70 0.05 3.47
N ALA A 74 -5.66 0.05 2.13
CA ALA A 74 -5.97 1.23 1.33
C ALA A 74 -7.43 1.69 1.53
N LEU A 75 -8.38 0.74 1.67
CA LEU A 75 -9.79 1.04 1.92
C LEU A 75 -10.02 1.69 3.29
N THR A 76 -9.22 1.33 4.29
CA THR A 76 -9.40 1.74 5.68
C THR A 76 -8.52 2.94 6.09
N LEU A 77 -7.74 3.48 5.16
CA LEU A 77 -6.97 4.70 5.37
C LEU A 77 -7.89 5.89 5.67
N THR A 78 -7.50 6.67 6.67
CA THR A 78 -8.04 8.00 6.97
C THR A 78 -6.90 9.02 7.06
N PRO A 79 -7.19 10.33 7.01
CA PRO A 79 -6.16 11.36 7.10
C PRO A 79 -5.32 11.29 8.39
N ASP A 80 -5.92 10.81 9.46
CA ASP A 80 -5.34 10.67 10.80
C ASP A 80 -4.83 9.26 11.12
N ARG A 81 -5.24 8.23 10.36
CA ARG A 81 -4.97 6.83 10.71
C ARG A 81 -4.58 5.95 9.53
N ALA A 82 -3.50 5.20 9.73
CA ALA A 82 -3.06 4.09 8.88
C ALA A 82 -3.06 2.78 9.67
N ALA A 83 -4.23 2.17 9.83
CA ALA A 83 -4.38 0.95 10.62
C ALA A 83 -3.79 -0.27 9.90
N GLN A 84 -3.09 -1.15 10.64
CA GLN A 84 -2.71 -2.44 10.10
C GLN A 84 -3.95 -3.33 9.91
N PRO A 85 -3.96 -4.21 8.89
CA PRO A 85 -5.01 -5.20 8.76
C PRO A 85 -5.11 -6.08 10.01
N PRO A 86 -6.31 -6.43 10.48
CA PRO A 86 -6.48 -7.32 11.61
C PRO A 86 -6.02 -8.74 11.26
N LEU A 87 -5.63 -9.53 12.27
CA LEU A 87 -5.06 -10.87 12.09
C LEU A 87 -5.87 -11.81 11.17
N PRO A 88 -7.22 -11.85 11.22
CA PRO A 88 -7.99 -12.69 10.30
C PRO A 88 -7.80 -12.32 8.83
N VAL A 89 -7.70 -11.01 8.52
CA VAL A 89 -7.46 -10.52 7.16
C VAL A 89 -6.07 -10.92 6.68
N VAL A 90 -5.06 -10.78 7.56
CA VAL A 90 -3.69 -11.22 7.30
C VAL A 90 -3.63 -12.72 7.00
N ALA A 91 -4.29 -13.54 7.83
CA ALA A 91 -4.32 -14.99 7.64
C ALA A 91 -4.94 -15.38 6.29
N LEU A 92 -6.10 -14.80 5.97
CA LEU A 92 -6.79 -15.05 4.70
C LEU A 92 -5.97 -14.59 3.49
N SER A 93 -5.39 -13.38 3.55
CA SER A 93 -4.52 -12.86 2.50
C SER A 93 -3.33 -13.76 2.28
N ARG A 94 -2.66 -14.23 3.34
CA ARG A 94 -1.51 -15.13 3.20
C ARG A 94 -1.86 -16.46 2.54
N LEU A 95 -3.09 -16.95 2.68
CA LEU A 95 -3.57 -18.16 2.00
C LEU A 95 -3.85 -17.87 0.52
N ILE A 96 -4.63 -16.84 0.22
CA ILE A 96 -5.08 -16.51 -1.14
C ILE A 96 -3.93 -15.97 -2.00
N ASP A 97 -3.05 -15.15 -1.42
CA ASP A 97 -1.92 -14.53 -2.09
C ASP A 97 -0.66 -15.43 -2.11
N ALA A 98 -0.71 -16.64 -1.52
CA ALA A 98 0.42 -17.58 -1.52
C ALA A 98 0.90 -17.97 -2.93
N PRO A 99 0.03 -18.33 -3.89
CA PRO A 99 0.45 -18.67 -5.26
C PRO A 99 1.21 -17.52 -5.92
N ARG A 100 0.74 -16.28 -5.73
CA ARG A 100 1.38 -15.06 -6.24
C ARG A 100 2.79 -14.88 -5.65
N ARG A 101 2.98 -15.13 -4.36
CA ARG A 101 4.31 -15.05 -3.71
C ARG A 101 5.26 -16.15 -4.20
N ILE A 102 4.75 -17.34 -4.51
CA ILE A 102 5.56 -18.45 -5.03
C ILE A 102 6.06 -18.13 -6.45
N TRP A 103 5.20 -17.62 -7.32
CA TRP A 103 5.61 -17.24 -8.69
C TRP A 103 6.65 -16.13 -8.73
N SER A 104 6.60 -15.16 -7.82
CA SER A 104 7.61 -14.08 -7.72
C SER A 104 9.02 -14.55 -7.29
N ARG A 105 9.18 -15.81 -6.89
CA ARG A 105 10.48 -16.43 -6.54
C ARG A 105 10.99 -17.40 -7.60
N LEU A 106 10.14 -17.76 -8.57
CA LEU A 106 10.45 -18.71 -9.63
C LEU A 106 10.88 -18.00 -10.92
N TRP A 107 10.78 -16.68 -10.98
CA TRP A 107 11.20 -15.81 -12.08
C TRP A 107 11.81 -14.51 -11.53
#